data_AF-A0A7J6Q526-F1
#
_entry.id   AF-A0A7J6Q526-F1
#
_cell.length_a   1.000
_cell.length_b   1.000
_cell.length_c   1.000
_cell.angle_alpha   90.00
_cell.angle_beta   90.00
_cell.angle_gamma   90.00
#
_symmetry.space_group_name_H-M   'P 1'
#
loop_
_entity.id
_entity.type
_entity.pdbx_description
1 polymer ?
#
loop_
_entity_poly.entity_id
_entity_poly.type
_entity_poly.pdbx_seq_one_letter_code
_entity_poly.pdbx_strand_id
1 'polypeptide(L)'
;MRLAIATLGLSVSIAAAGAAPRTHHHRHFAVLVAGSTGYYNYRHQADVCHAHAILKQHGIPEQNIILFSTDDVAHDPENPIPGTLFNHPDRTGKGHDVYKDCMVDYRGDDVTVHNFEAVLTGNASAVPKGLPVLDSSEEDFVFLNFVDHGES
;
A
#
# COMPACT_ATOMS: atom_id res chain seq x y z
N MET A 1 66.93 14.97 -49.91
CA MET A 1 66.17 15.55 -48.77
C MET A 1 64.80 14.90 -48.77
N ARG A 2 64.50 14.07 -47.75
CA ARG A 2 63.28 13.24 -47.67
C ARG A 2 62.14 14.09 -47.09
N LEU A 3 60.95 14.06 -47.68
CA LEU A 3 59.74 14.60 -47.07
C LEU A 3 58.77 13.44 -46.83
N ALA A 4 58.58 13.07 -45.57
CA ALA A 4 57.59 12.10 -45.13
C ALA A 4 56.34 12.88 -44.67
N ILE A 5 55.20 12.61 -45.31
CA ILE A 5 53.90 13.17 -44.91
C ILE A 5 53.32 12.22 -43.86
N ALA A 6 53.25 12.67 -42.61
CA ALA A 6 52.60 11.95 -41.52
C ALA A 6 51.10 12.28 -41.53
N THR A 7 50.26 11.32 -41.88
CA THR A 7 48.80 11.41 -41.73
C THR A 7 48.42 11.09 -40.29
N LEU A 8 47.88 12.07 -39.57
CA LEU A 8 47.33 11.89 -38.22
C LEU A 8 45.91 11.30 -38.34
N GLY A 9 45.77 10.00 -38.06
CA GLY A 9 44.46 9.36 -37.92
C GLY A 9 43.89 9.64 -36.54
N LEU A 10 42.75 10.34 -36.46
CA LEU A 10 42.04 10.60 -35.22
C LEU A 10 41.12 9.41 -34.90
N SER A 11 41.53 8.54 -33.98
CA SER A 11 40.66 7.48 -33.46
C SER A 11 39.71 8.06 -32.42
N VAL A 12 38.41 8.09 -32.73
CA VAL A 12 37.36 8.40 -31.74
C VAL A 12 37.04 7.12 -30.98
N SER A 13 37.49 7.03 -29.73
CA SER A 13 37.06 5.98 -28.81
C SER A 13 35.73 6.38 -28.18
N ILE A 14 34.65 5.68 -28.53
CA ILE A 14 33.38 5.80 -27.81
C ILE A 14 33.56 5.08 -26.47
N ALA A 15 33.70 5.84 -25.39
CA ALA A 15 33.60 5.29 -24.05
C ALA A 15 32.15 4.87 -23.83
N ALA A 16 31.90 3.56 -23.69
CA ALA A 16 30.63 3.07 -23.19
C ALA A 16 30.50 3.59 -21.75
N ALA A 17 29.53 4.47 -21.52
CA ALA A 17 29.14 4.88 -20.17
C ALA A 17 28.61 3.63 -19.46
N GLY A 18 29.44 3.04 -18.59
CA GLY A 18 28.98 2.00 -17.67
C GLY A 18 27.83 2.57 -16.86
N ALA A 19 26.65 1.98 -16.99
CA ALA A 19 25.52 2.30 -16.13
C ALA A 19 25.98 2.08 -14.68
N ALA A 20 26.04 3.17 -13.90
CA ALA A 20 26.24 3.05 -12.47
C ALA A 20 25.15 2.10 -11.91
N PRO A 21 25.47 1.23 -10.94
CA PRO A 21 24.47 0.40 -10.31
C PRO A 21 23.39 1.33 -9.75
N ARG A 22 22.14 1.19 -10.21
CA ARG A 22 21.02 1.82 -9.52
C ARG A 22 21.01 1.22 -8.13
N THR A 23 21.20 2.05 -7.10
CA THR A 23 20.82 1.67 -5.75
C THR A 23 19.31 1.48 -5.77
N HIS A 24 18.87 0.25 -5.99
CA HIS A 24 17.47 -0.09 -5.85
C HIS A 24 17.15 0.02 -4.37
N HIS A 25 16.48 1.11 -3.98
CA HIS A 25 15.89 1.19 -2.66
C HIS A 25 14.73 0.19 -2.64
N HIS A 26 14.82 -0.82 -1.77
CA HIS A 26 13.73 -1.75 -1.51
C HIS A 26 12.45 -0.94 -1.25
N ARG A 27 11.39 -1.21 -2.01
CA ARG A 27 10.09 -0.62 -1.71
C ARG A 27 9.41 -1.43 -0.63
N HIS A 28 8.60 -0.76 0.16
CA HIS A 28 7.76 -1.38 1.16
C HIS A 28 6.31 -1.26 0.69
N PHE A 29 5.60 -2.38 0.76
CA PHE A 29 4.18 -2.51 0.45
C PHE A 29 3.43 -3.02 1.67
N ALA A 30 2.15 -2.72 1.74
CA ALA A 30 1.27 -3.26 2.74
C ALA A 30 -0.07 -3.70 2.14
N VAL A 31 -0.61 -4.81 2.66
CA VAL A 31 -1.99 -5.22 2.48
C VAL A 31 -2.64 -5.28 3.85
N LEU A 32 -3.70 -4.48 4.05
CA LEU A 32 -4.42 -4.35 5.30
C LEU A 32 -5.85 -4.85 5.10
N VAL A 33 -6.35 -5.71 5.97
CA VAL A 33 -7.66 -6.36 5.79
C VAL A 33 -8.46 -6.37 7.08
N ALA A 34 -9.63 -5.72 7.07
CA ALA A 34 -10.70 -5.95 8.04
C ALA A 34 -11.68 -6.96 7.45
N GLY A 35 -11.76 -8.15 8.05
CA GLY A 35 -12.52 -9.28 7.49
C GLY A 35 -14.02 -9.30 7.79
N SER A 36 -14.51 -8.41 8.66
CA SER A 36 -15.93 -8.38 9.05
C SER A 36 -16.58 -7.01 8.96
N THR A 37 -17.89 -7.03 9.15
CA THR A 37 -18.84 -5.94 8.93
C THR A 37 -19.67 -5.67 10.18
N GLY A 38 -20.38 -4.56 10.17
CA GLY A 38 -21.34 -4.14 11.19
C GLY A 38 -20.70 -3.49 12.41
N TYR A 39 -21.45 -2.58 13.04
CA TYR A 39 -20.97 -1.76 14.15
C TYR A 39 -20.42 -2.55 15.34
N TYR A 40 -20.96 -3.74 15.63
CA TYR A 40 -20.43 -4.61 16.70
C TYR A 40 -18.96 -5.03 16.46
N ASN A 41 -18.52 -5.05 15.20
CA ASN A 41 -17.15 -5.35 14.79
C ASN A 41 -16.31 -4.11 14.52
N TYR A 42 -16.73 -2.93 15.00
CA TYR A 42 -16.04 -1.63 14.90
C TYR A 42 -14.51 -1.74 14.96
N ARG A 43 -14.03 -2.49 15.94
CA ARG A 43 -12.61 -2.66 16.24
C ARG A 43 -11.78 -3.08 15.03
N HIS A 44 -12.26 -3.98 14.18
CA HIS A 44 -11.47 -4.50 13.07
C HIS A 44 -11.20 -3.43 12.00
N GLN A 45 -12.19 -2.60 11.69
CA GLN A 45 -12.01 -1.47 10.76
C GLN A 45 -11.18 -0.35 11.36
N ALA A 46 -11.38 -0.06 12.66
CA ALA A 46 -10.54 0.90 13.38
C ALA A 46 -9.07 0.43 13.45
N ASP A 47 -8.81 -0.87 13.64
CA ASP A 47 -7.47 -1.46 13.70
C ASP A 47 -6.73 -1.28 12.37
N VAL A 48 -7.35 -1.58 11.23
CA VAL A 48 -6.69 -1.43 9.92
C VAL A 48 -6.53 0.04 9.51
N CYS A 49 -7.47 0.92 9.85
CA CYS A 49 -7.28 2.35 9.64
C CYS A 49 -6.17 2.93 10.52
N HIS A 50 -6.00 2.42 11.74
CA HIS A 50 -4.85 2.79 12.56
C HIS A 50 -3.54 2.28 11.97
N ALA A 51 -3.49 1.03 11.49
CA ALA A 51 -2.31 0.50 10.80
C ALA A 51 -1.95 1.34 9.56
N HIS A 52 -2.95 1.76 8.78
CA HIS A 52 -2.79 2.64 7.63
C HIS A 52 -2.16 3.98 8.02
N ALA A 53 -2.69 4.64 9.05
CA ALA A 53 -2.14 5.88 9.58
C ALA A 53 -0.67 5.74 10.02
N ILE A 54 -0.32 4.64 10.70
CA ILE A 54 1.06 4.34 11.12
C ILE A 54 1.97 4.20 9.89
N LEU A 55 1.59 3.40 8.89
CA LEU A 55 2.39 3.20 7.69
C LEU A 55 2.67 4.52 6.96
N LYS A 56 1.65 5.37 6.80
CA LYS A 56 1.80 6.70 6.21
C LYS A 56 2.69 7.61 7.02
N GLN A 57 2.53 7.63 8.35
CA GLN A 57 3.38 8.42 9.25
C GLN A 57 4.86 8.03 9.12
N HIS A 58 5.13 6.76 8.83
CA HIS A 58 6.47 6.22 8.63
C HIS A 58 6.97 6.26 7.16
N GLY A 59 6.24 6.96 6.28
CA GLY A 59 6.72 7.28 4.93
C GLY A 59 6.43 6.21 3.88
N ILE A 60 5.57 5.22 4.17
CA ILE A 60 5.09 4.31 3.13
C ILE A 60 4.17 5.09 2.18
N PRO A 61 4.44 5.12 0.87
CA PRO A 61 3.58 5.82 -0.08
C PRO A 61 2.17 5.23 -0.08
N GLU A 62 1.15 6.09 -0.17
CA GLU A 62 -0.27 5.68 -0.20
C GLU A 62 -0.52 4.61 -1.27
N GLN A 63 0.03 4.76 -2.46
CA GLN A 63 -0.13 3.80 -3.56
C GLN A 63 0.49 2.42 -3.31
N ASN A 64 1.29 2.27 -2.25
CA ASN A 64 1.88 1.00 -1.85
C ASN A 64 1.10 0.32 -0.70
N ILE A 65 0.03 0.94 -0.20
CA ILE A 65 -0.83 0.40 0.85
C ILE A 65 -2.16 0.05 0.20
N ILE A 66 -2.56 -1.21 0.28
CA ILE A 66 -3.85 -1.69 -0.24
C ILE A 66 -4.72 -2.07 0.95
N LEU A 67 -5.89 -1.45 1.09
CA LEU A 67 -6.76 -1.63 2.25
C LEU A 67 -8.13 -2.19 1.88
N PHE A 68 -8.48 -3.32 2.49
CA PHE A 68 -9.79 -3.95 2.47
C PHE A 68 -10.54 -3.63 3.77
N SER A 69 -11.72 -3.01 3.64
CA SER A 69 -12.63 -2.76 4.75
C SER A 69 -14.02 -2.57 4.17
N THR A 70 -15.05 -3.11 4.82
CA THR A 70 -16.41 -2.91 4.30
C THR A 70 -16.90 -1.48 4.41
N ASP A 71 -16.21 -0.64 5.21
CA ASP A 71 -16.41 0.81 5.32
C ASP A 71 -17.83 1.19 5.75
N ASP A 72 -18.46 0.34 6.55
CA ASP A 72 -19.83 0.49 7.05
C ASP A 72 -19.89 1.08 8.48
N VAL A 73 -18.78 1.11 9.22
CA VAL A 73 -18.77 1.50 10.63
C VAL A 73 -18.74 3.02 10.84
N ALA A 74 -17.98 3.77 10.05
CA ALA A 74 -17.78 5.21 10.28
C ALA A 74 -19.10 6.01 10.19
N HIS A 75 -20.02 5.58 9.34
CA HIS A 75 -21.32 6.21 9.12
C HIS A 75 -22.51 5.38 9.61
N ASP A 76 -22.25 4.33 10.40
CA ASP A 76 -23.31 3.51 11.00
C ASP A 76 -24.22 4.36 11.90
N PRO A 77 -25.55 4.16 11.90
CA PRO A 77 -26.47 4.86 12.81
C PRO A 77 -26.16 4.70 14.30
N GLU A 78 -25.48 3.62 14.70
CA GLU A 78 -25.04 3.38 16.07
C GLU A 78 -23.77 4.16 16.44
N ASN A 79 -23.07 4.75 15.47
CA ASN A 79 -21.88 5.56 15.72
C ASN A 79 -22.27 6.93 16.34
N PRO A 80 -21.91 7.20 17.61
CA PRO A 80 -22.29 8.45 18.27
C PRO A 80 -21.56 9.67 17.71
N ILE A 81 -20.49 9.46 16.93
CA ILE A 81 -19.72 10.51 16.26
C ILE A 81 -19.61 10.13 14.76
N PRO A 82 -20.67 10.37 13.96
CA PRO A 82 -20.69 9.97 12.56
C PRO A 82 -19.52 10.53 11.75
N GLY A 83 -18.99 9.71 10.85
CA GLY A 83 -17.85 10.02 9.98
C GLY A 83 -16.48 9.90 10.67
N THR A 84 -16.39 9.21 11.81
CA THR A 84 -15.12 9.05 12.56
C THR A 84 -14.90 7.62 13.02
N LEU A 85 -13.62 7.21 13.10
CA LEU A 85 -13.21 5.95 13.73
C LEU A 85 -12.10 6.20 14.75
N PHE A 86 -12.16 5.57 15.92
CA PHE A 86 -11.16 5.70 16.98
C PHE A 86 -10.65 4.33 17.41
N ASN A 87 -9.32 4.15 17.41
CA ASN A 87 -8.72 2.88 17.83
C ASN A 87 -8.15 2.88 19.26
N HIS A 88 -8.15 4.03 19.94
CA HIS A 88 -7.75 4.12 21.35
C HIS A 88 -8.33 5.40 21.98
N PRO A 89 -8.80 5.36 23.24
CA PRO A 89 -9.18 6.58 23.96
C PRO A 89 -7.93 7.42 24.32
N ASP A 90 -7.86 8.69 23.95
CA ASP A 90 -6.76 9.55 24.40
C ASP A 90 -6.97 10.03 25.85
N ARG A 91 -5.99 10.76 26.41
CA ARG A 91 -6.06 11.30 27.79
C ARG A 91 -7.25 12.25 28.03
N THR A 92 -7.87 12.75 26.96
CA THR A 92 -9.05 13.63 27.03
C THR A 92 -10.36 12.90 26.68
N GLY A 93 -10.29 11.59 26.40
CA GLY A 93 -11.42 10.71 26.10
C GLY A 93 -11.91 10.75 24.66
N LYS A 94 -11.29 11.53 23.77
CA LYS A 94 -11.72 11.69 22.37
C LYS A 94 -10.97 10.81 21.38
N GLY A 95 -9.76 10.35 21.70
CA GLY A 95 -8.97 9.51 20.78
C GLY A 95 -8.50 10.27 19.52
N HIS A 96 -7.64 9.62 18.72
CA HIS A 96 -7.28 10.11 17.39
C HIS A 96 -8.24 9.51 16.36
N ASP A 97 -8.87 10.35 15.54
CA ASP A 97 -9.72 9.90 14.44
C ASP A 97 -8.85 9.28 13.34
N VAL A 98 -8.84 7.95 13.29
CA VAL A 98 -8.07 7.17 12.30
C VAL A 98 -8.79 7.07 10.96
N TYR A 99 -10.07 7.45 10.86
CA TYR A 99 -10.81 7.35 9.61
C TYR A 99 -10.42 8.42 8.59
N LYS A 100 -10.15 9.64 9.06
CA LYS A 100 -9.92 10.83 8.22
C LYS A 100 -8.92 10.63 7.08
N ASP A 101 -7.85 9.87 7.31
CA ASP A 101 -6.79 9.63 6.34
C ASP A 101 -6.72 8.17 5.84
N CYS A 102 -7.71 7.34 6.24
CA CYS A 102 -7.80 5.92 5.91
C CYS A 102 -8.36 5.72 4.50
N MET A 103 -7.48 5.48 3.54
CA MET A 103 -7.89 5.21 2.17
C MET A 103 -8.26 3.74 2.03
N VAL A 104 -9.55 3.45 2.02
CA VAL A 104 -10.05 2.10 1.70
C VAL A 104 -10.05 1.93 0.17
N ASP A 105 -9.51 0.83 -0.33
CA ASP A 105 -9.53 0.51 -1.77
C ASP A 105 -10.69 -0.42 -2.11
N TYR A 106 -10.81 -1.51 -1.35
CA TYR A 106 -11.85 -2.53 -1.52
C TYR A 106 -12.91 -2.31 -0.43
N ARG A 107 -14.11 -1.89 -0.84
CA ARG A 107 -15.25 -1.55 0.03
C ARG A 107 -16.43 -2.49 -0.15
N GLY A 108 -17.24 -2.65 0.88
CA GLY A 108 -18.48 -3.44 0.84
C GLY A 108 -18.29 -4.81 0.16
N ASP A 109 -19.04 -5.02 -0.93
CA ASP A 109 -19.04 -6.28 -1.68
C ASP A 109 -17.71 -6.61 -2.39
N ASP A 110 -16.77 -5.66 -2.49
CA ASP A 110 -15.44 -5.91 -3.03
C ASP A 110 -14.49 -6.57 -2.01
N VAL A 111 -14.88 -6.64 -0.73
CA VAL A 111 -14.12 -7.35 0.31
C VAL A 111 -14.39 -8.86 0.20
N THR A 112 -13.66 -9.51 -0.69
CA THR A 112 -13.83 -10.94 -0.99
C THR A 112 -12.50 -11.69 -0.99
N VAL A 113 -12.57 -13.01 -0.76
CA VAL A 113 -11.41 -13.92 -0.88
C VAL A 113 -10.78 -13.82 -2.27
N HIS A 114 -11.60 -13.80 -3.33
CA HIS A 114 -11.13 -13.70 -4.72
C HIS A 114 -10.31 -12.43 -4.96
N ASN A 115 -10.81 -11.27 -4.53
CA ASN A 115 -10.08 -10.01 -4.67
C ASN A 115 -8.81 -9.99 -3.81
N PHE A 116 -8.87 -10.52 -2.59
CA PHE A 116 -7.72 -10.63 -1.70
C PHE A 116 -6.59 -11.47 -2.33
N GLU A 117 -6.90 -12.66 -2.85
CA GLU A 117 -5.94 -13.52 -3.55
C GLU A 117 -5.38 -12.84 -4.81
N ALA A 118 -6.23 -12.14 -5.57
CA ALA A 118 -5.80 -11.39 -6.75
C ALA A 118 -4.85 -10.24 -6.39
N VAL A 119 -5.08 -9.55 -5.27
CA VAL A 119 -4.16 -8.52 -4.75
C VAL A 119 -2.82 -9.13 -4.39
N LEU A 120 -2.80 -10.24 -3.65
CA LEU A 120 -1.55 -10.89 -3.25
C LEU A 120 -0.73 -11.41 -4.43
N THR A 121 -1.38 -11.80 -5.51
CA THR A 121 -0.75 -12.33 -6.72
C THR A 121 -0.47 -11.27 -7.79
N GLY A 122 -0.79 -10.00 -7.53
CA GLY A 122 -0.61 -8.92 -8.50
C GLY A 122 -1.49 -9.05 -9.75
N ASN A 123 -2.61 -9.77 -9.68
CA ASN A 123 -3.47 -10.05 -10.82
C ASN A 123 -4.53 -8.96 -11.03
N ALA A 124 -4.13 -7.85 -11.64
CA ALA A 124 -5.03 -6.73 -11.94
C ALA A 124 -6.20 -7.10 -12.88
N SER A 125 -6.10 -8.19 -13.65
CA SER A 125 -7.18 -8.63 -14.54
C SER A 125 -8.30 -9.36 -13.82
N ALA A 126 -8.07 -9.79 -12.58
CA ALA A 126 -9.04 -10.53 -11.76
C ALA A 126 -9.85 -9.64 -10.81
N VAL A 127 -9.49 -8.37 -10.65
CA VAL A 127 -10.19 -7.42 -9.76
C VAL A 127 -11.04 -6.42 -10.57
N PRO A 128 -12.02 -5.73 -9.95
CA PRO A 128 -12.73 -4.63 -10.59
C PRO A 128 -11.78 -3.59 -11.20
N LYS A 129 -12.14 -3.09 -12.38
CA LYS A 129 -11.27 -2.18 -13.15
C LYS A 129 -10.96 -0.91 -12.34
N GLY A 130 -9.67 -0.66 -12.15
CA GLY A 130 -9.16 0.53 -11.47
C GLY A 130 -8.82 0.32 -10.00
N LEU A 131 -9.08 -0.86 -9.43
CA LEU A 131 -8.63 -1.20 -8.09
C LEU A 131 -7.15 -1.67 -8.07
N PRO A 132 -6.39 -1.34 -7.02
CA PRO A 132 -4.96 -1.64 -6.94
C PRO A 132 -4.70 -3.10 -6.55
N VAL A 133 -3.64 -3.69 -7.10
CA VAL A 133 -3.07 -4.97 -6.67
C VAL A 133 -1.61 -4.77 -6.29
N LEU A 134 -0.98 -5.74 -5.61
CA LEU A 134 0.45 -5.62 -5.30
C LEU A 134 1.27 -5.55 -6.59
N ASP A 135 2.13 -4.54 -6.66
CA ASP A 135 3.14 -4.33 -7.71
C ASP A 135 4.55 -4.46 -7.11
N SER A 136 4.77 -5.53 -6.35
CA SER A 136 6.06 -5.84 -5.71
C SER A 136 6.92 -6.74 -6.57
N SER A 137 8.24 -6.64 -6.38
CA SER A 137 9.26 -7.54 -6.93
C SER A 137 9.94 -8.37 -5.84
N GLU A 138 10.85 -9.26 -6.23
CA GLU A 138 11.65 -10.07 -5.29
C GLU A 138 12.55 -9.26 -4.35
N GLU A 139 12.82 -8.00 -4.69
CA GLU A 139 13.60 -7.07 -3.89
C GLU A 139 12.75 -6.23 -2.93
N ASP A 140 11.42 -6.31 -3.00
CA ASP A 140 10.52 -5.48 -2.19
C ASP A 140 10.05 -6.23 -0.93
N PHE A 141 9.64 -5.47 0.09
CA PHE A 141 9.07 -6.01 1.32
C PHE A 141 7.55 -5.86 1.31
N VAL A 142 6.83 -6.92 1.68
CA VAL A 142 5.38 -6.91 1.84
C VAL A 142 5.01 -7.16 3.30
N PHE A 143 4.24 -6.24 3.87
CA PHE A 143 3.60 -6.40 5.17
C PHE A 143 2.13 -6.76 4.98
N LEU A 144 1.67 -7.87 5.57
CA LEU A 144 0.26 -8.27 5.56
C LEU A 144 -0.29 -8.19 6.98
N ASN A 145 -1.37 -7.44 7.18
CA ASN A 145 -2.11 -7.36 8.44
C ASN A 145 -3.58 -7.71 8.20
N PHE A 146 -4.04 -8.81 8.79
CA PHE A 146 -5.42 -9.27 8.72
C PHE A 146 -6.04 -9.22 10.11
N VAL A 147 -7.17 -8.53 10.24
CA VAL A 147 -7.85 -8.32 11.51
C VAL A 147 -9.32 -8.72 11.37
N ASP A 148 -9.69 -9.83 12.00
CA ASP A 148 -11.06 -10.30 12.10
C ASP A 148 -11.20 -11.38 13.19
N HIS A 149 -12.38 -12.00 13.24
CA HIS A 149 -12.61 -13.32 13.82
C HIS A 149 -11.82 -14.42 13.08
N GLY A 150 -11.68 -15.57 13.73
CA GLY A 150 -11.09 -16.76 13.12
C GLY A 150 -11.58 -18.04 13.80
N GLU A 151 -11.49 -19.15 13.08
CA GLU A 151 -11.80 -20.50 13.58
C GLU A 151 -10.66 -21.47 13.24
N SER A 152 -10.66 -22.65 13.86
CA SER A 152 -9.59 -23.66 13.79
C SER A 152 -10.08 -25.02 13.34
#